data_AF-A0A952QM63-F1
#
_entry.id   AF-A0A952QM63-F1
#
_cell.length_a   1.000
_cell.length_b   1.000
_cell.length_c   1.000
_cell.angle_alpha   90.00
_cell.angle_beta   90.00
_cell.angle_gamma   90.00
#
_symmetry.space_group_name_H-M   'P 1'
#
loop_
_entity.id
_entity.type
_entity.pdbx_description
1 polymer ?
#
loop_
_entity_poly.entity_id
_entity_poly.type
_entity_poly.pdbx_seq_one_letter_code
_entity_poly.pdbx_strand_id
1 'polypeptide(L)'
;MLLAVALGINLTNLGDVDLAGPLHMETTKANSVVITEEHTMAAPNIWMITWGVGFGTCPSDEGQTLDDLEISAYGVRYGVRKIFDQYGSQYWLLEAPANDRTRTTLTIRFKATLTLNRRILKEGPPEKEPTLPNRSSWLRIDEPEDAAVAQKWIQSRGLRRIDGERDVVFAKRVLEHIQKGFRYKFIENGERGVPACVRNGFGACGELNALAVDILRLNGIPARLRQGRNAGTNVAWGPETTNSYHVAAEFWGEGIGWIPIEASATGPDSNERGLELKPFLGVANGDHVSKHYNFVHLDSQTRSFQSQDWVFGRWEGTWDGWKVTGQYGVSFTPLVNR
;
A
#
# COMPACT_ATOMS: atom_id res chain seq x y z
N MET A 1 36.98 -37.90 2.17
CA MET A 1 36.45 -37.36 3.42
C MET A 1 36.81 -35.87 3.46
N LEU A 2 35.94 -35.02 2.93
CA LEU A 2 36.11 -33.56 2.95
C LEU A 2 34.72 -32.99 3.23
N LEU A 3 34.61 -32.38 4.40
CA LEU A 3 33.39 -31.91 5.06
C LEU A 3 32.65 -30.90 4.16
N ALA A 4 31.43 -31.26 3.74
CA ALA A 4 30.45 -30.29 3.30
C ALA A 4 29.91 -29.58 4.55
N VAL A 5 30.36 -28.34 4.78
CA VAL A 5 29.71 -27.45 5.75
C VAL A 5 28.47 -26.89 5.06
N ALA A 6 27.36 -27.60 5.23
CA ALA A 6 26.03 -27.08 4.96
C ALA A 6 25.71 -26.00 6.00
N LEU A 7 26.04 -24.75 5.69
CA LEU A 7 25.44 -23.59 6.37
C LEU A 7 24.00 -23.45 5.87
N GLY A 8 23.11 -24.26 6.43
CA GLY A 8 21.67 -24.02 6.37
C GLY A 8 21.35 -22.78 7.20
N ILE A 9 21.36 -21.62 6.56
CA ILE A 9 20.83 -20.39 7.15
C ILE A 9 19.31 -20.46 7.01
N ASN A 10 18.63 -20.62 8.14
CA ASN A 10 17.17 -20.64 8.25
C ASN A 10 16.62 -19.26 7.83
N LEU A 11 15.91 -19.24 6.72
CA LEU A 11 15.28 -18.06 6.12
C LEU A 11 13.79 -17.94 6.52
N THR A 12 13.51 -17.81 7.82
CA THR A 12 12.14 -17.49 8.28
C THR A 12 12.18 -16.39 9.34
N ASN A 13 11.60 -15.26 8.96
CA ASN A 13 11.63 -13.98 9.65
C ASN A 13 10.46 -13.77 10.65
N LEU A 14 9.90 -14.87 11.10
CA LEU A 14 9.12 -14.98 12.32
C LEU A 14 9.87 -16.08 13.07
N GLY A 15 10.89 -15.74 13.84
CA GLY A 15 11.61 -16.75 14.61
C GLY A 15 10.62 -17.57 15.41
N ASP A 16 10.65 -18.89 15.31
CA ASP A 16 9.93 -19.89 16.11
C ASP A 16 8.42 -19.70 16.40
N VAL A 17 7.74 -18.70 15.85
CA VAL A 17 6.31 -18.47 16.11
C VAL A 17 5.52 -19.67 15.62
N ASP A 18 4.88 -20.37 16.56
CA ASP A 18 4.01 -21.49 16.24
C ASP A 18 2.72 -20.97 15.59
N LEU A 19 2.68 -21.04 14.26
CA LEU A 19 1.51 -20.70 13.47
C LEU A 19 0.35 -21.68 13.65
N ALA A 20 0.48 -22.75 14.43
CA ALA A 20 -0.61 -23.62 14.84
C ALA A 20 -1.31 -23.12 16.12
N GLY A 21 -0.58 -22.43 17.00
CA GLY A 21 -1.08 -21.96 18.29
C GLY A 21 -1.95 -20.69 18.24
N PRO A 22 -2.50 -20.24 19.39
CA PRO A 22 -3.17 -18.94 19.49
C PRO A 22 -2.19 -17.83 19.09
N LEU A 23 -2.68 -16.84 18.34
CA LEU A 23 -1.86 -15.72 17.87
C LEU A 23 -2.60 -14.41 18.09
N HIS A 24 -1.85 -13.33 18.27
CA HIS A 24 -2.39 -11.97 18.30
C HIS A 24 -1.40 -10.96 17.70
N MET A 25 -1.90 -9.78 17.35
CA MET A 25 -1.07 -8.65 16.96
C MET A 25 -0.76 -7.76 18.16
N GLU A 26 0.51 -7.69 18.56
CA GLU A 26 0.97 -6.65 19.47
C GLU A 26 1.16 -5.34 18.71
N THR A 27 0.59 -4.24 19.22
CA THR A 27 0.69 -2.91 18.62
C THR A 27 1.31 -1.94 19.61
N THR A 28 2.37 -1.23 19.19
CA THR A 28 3.06 -0.22 20.01
C THR A 28 3.31 1.03 19.17
N LYS A 29 3.33 2.22 19.79
CA LYS A 29 3.71 3.45 19.10
C LYS A 29 5.19 3.36 18.70
N ALA A 30 5.51 3.74 17.47
CA ALA A 30 6.87 3.65 16.94
C ALA A 30 7.44 5.03 16.58
N ASN A 31 6.70 5.81 15.78
CA ASN A 31 7.18 7.08 15.25
C ASN A 31 6.08 8.13 15.28
N SER A 32 6.48 9.40 15.38
CA SER A 32 5.62 10.53 15.05
C SER A 32 6.19 11.21 13.82
N VAL A 33 5.34 11.42 12.81
CA VAL A 33 5.74 11.97 11.52
C VAL A 33 4.85 13.14 11.17
N VAL A 34 5.46 14.20 10.65
CA VAL A 34 4.75 15.32 10.03
C VAL A 34 5.04 15.29 8.55
N ILE A 35 4.00 15.12 7.76
CA ILE A 35 4.05 15.09 6.31
C ILE A 35 3.57 16.43 5.81
N THR A 36 4.36 17.09 4.97
CA THR A 36 3.97 18.30 4.27
C THR A 36 4.18 18.09 2.78
N GLU A 37 3.10 18.17 2.02
CA GLU A 37 3.13 18.08 0.56
C GLU A 37 2.55 19.36 -0.02
N GLU A 38 3.20 19.89 -1.05
CA GLU A 38 2.68 21.00 -1.80
C GLU A 38 2.70 20.64 -3.29
N HIS A 39 1.53 20.63 -3.89
CA HIS A 39 1.35 20.29 -5.29
C HIS A 39 0.83 21.51 -6.04
N THR A 40 1.56 21.95 -7.05
CA THR A 40 1.09 22.97 -7.99
C THR A 40 0.72 22.31 -9.30
N MET A 41 -0.54 22.50 -9.69
CA MET A 41 -1.10 22.05 -10.95
C MET A 41 -1.31 23.24 -11.86
N ALA A 42 -0.74 23.15 -13.07
CA ALA A 42 -0.96 24.15 -14.11
C ALA A 42 -1.62 23.51 -15.33
N ALA A 43 -2.75 24.10 -15.72
CA ALA A 43 -3.52 23.74 -16.90
C ALA A 43 -3.49 24.93 -17.88
N PRO A 44 -2.57 24.94 -18.88
CA PRO A 44 -2.40 26.10 -19.75
C PRO A 44 -3.57 26.30 -20.72
N ASN A 45 -4.14 25.23 -21.26
CA ASN A 45 -5.21 25.26 -22.27
C ASN A 45 -6.22 24.12 -22.00
N ILE A 46 -7.26 24.36 -21.21
CA ILE A 46 -8.35 23.39 -21.07
C ILE A 46 -9.70 24.10 -21.19
N TRP A 47 -10.57 23.59 -22.05
CA TRP A 47 -12.01 23.91 -22.00
C TRP A 47 -12.63 22.96 -20.99
N MET A 48 -12.98 23.44 -19.79
CA MET A 48 -13.67 22.63 -18.79
C MET A 48 -14.91 23.36 -18.28
N ILE A 49 -15.91 22.61 -17.84
CA ILE A 49 -17.08 23.14 -17.13
C ILE A 49 -16.83 23.10 -15.60
N THR A 50 -16.08 22.11 -15.13
CA THR A 50 -15.64 21.97 -13.73
C THR A 50 -14.35 21.15 -13.70
N TRP A 51 -13.43 21.48 -12.81
CA TRP A 51 -12.31 20.61 -12.48
C TRP A 51 -12.35 20.19 -11.03
N GLY A 52 -12.05 18.92 -10.77
CA GLY A 52 -11.99 18.33 -9.44
C GLY A 52 -10.61 17.78 -9.15
N VAL A 53 -10.00 18.13 -8.02
CA VAL A 53 -8.76 17.52 -7.53
C VAL A 53 -9.03 16.81 -6.23
N GLY A 54 -8.82 15.50 -6.19
CA GLY A 54 -9.07 14.74 -4.97
C GLY A 54 -7.82 14.23 -4.28
N PHE A 55 -7.85 14.27 -2.95
CA PHE A 55 -6.75 14.00 -2.02
C PHE A 55 -7.15 12.96 -0.99
N GLY A 56 -6.53 11.78 -0.98
CA GLY A 56 -6.88 10.69 -0.06
C GLY A 56 -6.32 10.91 1.33
N THR A 57 -7.16 11.16 2.34
CA THR A 57 -6.68 11.35 3.70
C THR A 57 -6.04 10.07 4.24
N CYS A 58 -4.88 10.22 4.87
CA CYS A 58 -4.25 9.15 5.63
C CYS A 58 -5.29 8.49 6.56
N PRO A 59 -5.61 7.19 6.39
CA PRO A 59 -6.55 6.53 7.28
C PRO A 59 -6.00 6.42 8.70
N SER A 60 -6.88 6.40 9.69
CA SER A 60 -6.56 5.98 11.06
C SER A 60 -6.98 4.53 11.25
N ASP A 61 -6.03 3.66 11.58
CA ASP A 61 -6.23 2.23 11.80
C ASP A 61 -5.16 1.67 12.76
N GLU A 62 -5.00 0.35 12.85
CA GLU A 62 -4.03 -0.29 13.75
C GLU A 62 -2.57 0.08 13.40
N GLY A 63 -2.29 0.38 12.13
CA GLY A 63 -0.94 0.72 11.65
C GLY A 63 -0.55 2.17 11.86
N GLN A 64 -1.51 3.09 11.95
CA GLN A 64 -1.26 4.51 12.16
C GLN A 64 -2.48 5.28 12.69
N THR A 65 -2.24 6.39 13.36
CA THR A 65 -3.26 7.35 13.78
C THR A 65 -3.00 8.69 13.10
N LEU A 66 -4.01 9.26 12.43
CA LEU A 66 -4.02 10.65 11.98
C LEU A 66 -4.37 11.55 13.18
N ASP A 67 -3.36 12.29 13.66
CA ASP A 67 -3.49 13.16 14.83
C ASP A 67 -3.99 14.57 14.44
N ASP A 68 -3.53 15.09 13.29
CA ASP A 68 -3.93 16.40 12.78
C ASP A 68 -3.87 16.45 11.25
N LEU A 69 -4.75 17.26 10.64
CA LEU A 69 -4.85 17.43 9.20
C LEU A 69 -5.20 18.87 8.82
N GLU A 70 -4.30 19.51 8.07
CA GLU A 70 -4.49 20.81 7.46
C GLU A 70 -4.45 20.68 5.92
N ILE A 71 -5.46 21.22 5.25
CA ILE A 71 -5.52 21.30 3.79
C ILE A 71 -5.80 22.75 3.42
N SER A 72 -4.96 23.32 2.57
CA SER A 72 -5.17 24.64 2.01
C SER A 72 -4.97 24.62 0.50
N ALA A 73 -5.76 25.42 -0.21
CA ALA A 73 -5.63 25.58 -1.65
C ALA A 73 -5.69 27.06 -2.03
N TYR A 74 -4.90 27.42 -3.03
CA TYR A 74 -4.65 28.79 -3.47
C TYR A 74 -4.74 28.88 -5.00
N GLY A 75 -5.06 30.07 -5.51
CA GLY A 75 -5.04 30.39 -6.95
C GLY A 75 -6.41 30.46 -7.63
N VAL A 76 -7.44 29.83 -7.05
CA VAL A 76 -8.83 29.87 -7.55
C VAL A 76 -9.86 29.83 -6.43
N ARG A 77 -11.11 30.18 -6.74
CA ARG A 77 -12.26 29.83 -5.90
C ARG A 77 -12.61 28.35 -6.10
N TYR A 78 -12.81 27.62 -5.01
CA TYR A 78 -13.15 26.20 -5.04
C TYR A 78 -14.22 25.89 -3.99
N GLY A 79 -15.04 24.88 -4.29
CA GLY A 79 -15.81 24.13 -3.31
C GLY A 79 -15.00 22.93 -2.82
N VAL A 80 -15.31 22.46 -1.61
CA VAL A 80 -14.67 21.30 -1.03
C VAL A 80 -15.75 20.32 -0.60
N ARG A 81 -15.61 19.05 -0.99
CA ARG A 81 -16.45 17.96 -0.45
C ARG A 81 -15.62 16.76 -0.06
N LYS A 82 -16.09 16.04 0.95
CA LYS A 82 -15.55 14.72 1.30
C LYS A 82 -16.24 13.67 0.44
N ILE A 83 -15.46 12.74 -0.09
CA ILE A 83 -15.95 11.53 -0.74
C ILE A 83 -15.30 10.32 -0.06
N PHE A 84 -15.90 9.15 -0.22
CA PHE A 84 -15.40 7.91 0.35
C PHE A 84 -15.37 6.86 -0.76
N ASP A 85 -14.33 6.03 -0.77
CA ASP A 85 -14.32 4.84 -1.62
C ASP A 85 -15.07 3.67 -0.96
N GLN A 86 -15.15 2.54 -1.66
CA GLN A 86 -15.78 1.30 -1.17
C GLN A 86 -15.08 0.67 0.05
N TYR A 87 -13.88 1.14 0.39
CA TYR A 87 -13.05 0.69 1.51
C TYR A 87 -13.14 1.63 2.72
N GLY A 88 -13.88 2.73 2.60
CA GLY A 88 -13.99 3.75 3.62
C GLY A 88 -12.80 4.71 3.66
N SER A 89 -11.86 4.65 2.70
CA SER A 89 -10.84 5.69 2.57
C SER A 89 -11.55 6.99 2.23
N GLN A 90 -11.27 8.04 3.00
CA GLN A 90 -11.83 9.36 2.78
C GLN A 90 -10.93 10.13 1.82
N TYR A 91 -11.54 10.87 0.90
CA TYR A 91 -10.85 11.81 0.03
C TYR A 91 -11.49 13.18 0.13
N TRP A 92 -10.69 14.22 0.01
CA TRP A 92 -11.16 15.59 -0.15
C TRP A 92 -11.11 15.94 -1.62
N LEU A 93 -12.27 16.21 -2.22
CA LEU A 93 -12.38 16.66 -3.60
C LEU A 93 -12.58 18.18 -3.62
N LEU A 94 -11.61 18.87 -4.19
CA LEU A 94 -11.65 20.30 -4.44
C LEU A 94 -12.17 20.54 -5.85
N GLU A 95 -13.35 21.14 -5.97
CA GLU A 95 -14.01 21.43 -7.24
C GLU A 95 -13.97 22.92 -7.51
N ALA A 96 -13.55 23.33 -8.70
CA ALA A 96 -13.53 24.74 -9.07
C ALA A 96 -14.14 24.97 -10.46
N PRO A 97 -14.86 26.09 -10.64
CA PRO A 97 -15.42 26.44 -11.93
C PRO A 97 -14.27 26.77 -12.89
N ALA A 98 -14.37 26.28 -14.12
CA ALA A 98 -13.49 26.68 -15.20
C ALA A 98 -14.23 27.74 -16.03
N ASN A 99 -13.76 28.99 -15.97
CA ASN A 99 -14.28 30.07 -16.81
C ASN A 99 -13.35 30.22 -18.03
N ASP A 100 -13.97 30.35 -19.20
CA ASP A 100 -13.40 30.29 -20.54
C ASP A 100 -11.93 30.75 -20.68
N ARG A 101 -11.10 29.83 -21.20
CA ARG A 101 -9.73 30.07 -21.74
C ARG A 101 -8.71 30.71 -20.80
N THR A 102 -8.92 30.69 -19.48
CA THR A 102 -7.92 31.21 -18.53
C THR A 102 -6.96 30.11 -18.08
N ARG A 103 -5.66 30.39 -18.17
CA ARG A 103 -4.63 29.56 -17.53
C ARG A 103 -4.93 29.50 -16.04
N THR A 104 -5.33 28.33 -15.58
CA THR A 104 -5.63 28.11 -14.17
C THR A 104 -4.43 27.44 -13.53
N THR A 105 -3.93 28.07 -12.46
CA THR A 105 -2.95 27.47 -11.56
C THR A 105 -3.64 27.25 -10.23
N LEU A 106 -3.57 26.02 -9.75
CA LEU A 106 -4.01 25.63 -8.43
C LEU A 106 -2.79 25.12 -7.66
N THR A 107 -2.54 25.70 -6.50
CA THR A 107 -1.57 25.16 -5.55
C THR A 107 -2.32 24.62 -4.35
N ILE A 108 -2.04 23.36 -3.99
CA ILE A 108 -2.62 22.69 -2.84
C ILE A 108 -1.51 22.32 -1.89
N ARG A 109 -1.68 22.68 -0.64
CA ARG A 109 -0.82 22.26 0.45
C ARG A 109 -1.60 21.33 1.36
N PHE A 110 -0.97 20.20 1.64
CA PHE A 110 -1.43 19.17 2.55
C PHE A 110 -0.42 19.06 3.68
N LYS A 111 -0.89 19.09 4.92
CA LYS A 111 -0.06 18.82 6.09
C LYS A 111 -0.79 17.86 7.02
N ALA A 112 -0.17 16.72 7.32
CA ALA A 112 -0.70 15.76 8.28
C ALA A 112 0.33 15.45 9.36
N THR A 113 -0.16 15.37 10.60
CA THR A 113 0.59 14.83 11.73
C THR A 113 0.07 13.43 12.02
N LEU A 114 0.95 12.45 12.09
CA LEU A 114 0.60 11.05 12.27
C LEU A 114 1.46 10.41 13.35
N THR A 115 0.83 9.50 14.10
CA THR A 115 1.53 8.52 14.93
C THR A 115 1.54 7.19 14.19
N LEU A 116 2.72 6.65 13.88
CA LEU A 116 2.88 5.34 13.25
C LEU A 116 3.10 4.27 14.31
N ASN A 117 2.43 3.14 14.15
CA ASN A 117 2.51 2.04 15.09
C ASN A 117 3.36 0.89 14.54
N ARG A 118 4.22 0.34 15.39
CA ARG A 118 4.87 -0.95 15.18
C ARG A 118 3.89 -2.05 15.53
N ARG A 119 3.81 -3.06 14.66
CA ARG A 119 2.95 -4.23 14.83
C ARG A 119 3.76 -5.51 14.66
N ILE A 120 3.58 -6.44 15.59
CA ILE A 120 4.30 -7.72 15.60
C ILE A 120 3.30 -8.83 15.92
N LEU A 121 3.27 -9.86 15.09
CA LEU A 121 2.53 -11.09 15.34
C LEU A 121 3.23 -11.87 16.46
N LYS A 122 2.49 -12.19 17.52
CA LYS A 122 3.00 -12.93 18.69
C LYS A 122 2.12 -14.13 19.01
N GLU A 123 2.71 -15.09 19.71
CA GLU A 123 2.00 -16.21 20.32
C GLU A 123 1.14 -15.74 21.50
N GLY A 124 0.02 -16.43 21.70
CA GLY A 124 -0.94 -16.17 22.76
C GLY A 124 -2.26 -15.61 22.23
N PRO A 125 -3.34 -15.72 23.01
CA PRO A 125 -4.65 -15.20 22.64
C PRO A 125 -4.63 -13.66 22.58
N PRO A 126 -5.49 -13.04 21.75
CA PRO A 126 -5.63 -11.59 21.76
C PRO A 126 -6.25 -11.11 23.07
N GLU A 127 -5.86 -9.91 23.53
CA GLU A 127 -6.50 -9.27 24.68
C GLU A 127 -7.99 -8.98 24.41
N LYS A 128 -8.31 -8.66 23.15
CA LYS A 128 -9.66 -8.42 22.66
C LYS A 128 -9.83 -9.06 21.30
N GLU A 129 -10.92 -9.80 21.12
CA GLU A 129 -11.27 -10.38 19.83
C GLU A 129 -11.44 -9.29 18.77
N PRO A 130 -10.68 -9.37 17.65
CA PRO A 130 -10.72 -8.36 16.62
C PRO A 130 -11.97 -8.54 15.75
N THR A 131 -12.56 -7.43 15.29
CA THR A 131 -13.77 -7.43 14.46
C THR A 131 -13.47 -6.84 13.08
N LEU A 132 -13.96 -7.47 12.01
CA LEU A 132 -13.83 -6.96 10.65
C LEU A 132 -15.17 -6.41 10.13
N PRO A 133 -15.42 -5.10 10.24
CA PRO A 133 -16.57 -4.49 9.58
C PRO A 133 -16.41 -4.60 8.06
N ASN A 134 -17.54 -4.78 7.37
CA ASN A 134 -17.61 -4.83 5.89
C ASN A 134 -16.69 -5.88 5.26
N ARG A 135 -16.65 -7.11 5.81
CA ARG A 135 -15.83 -8.21 5.29
C ARG A 135 -15.92 -8.40 3.76
N SER A 136 -17.11 -8.24 3.18
CA SER A 136 -17.34 -8.37 1.74
C SER A 136 -16.55 -7.35 0.92
N SER A 137 -16.37 -6.12 1.40
CA SER A 137 -15.53 -5.12 0.72
C SER A 137 -14.09 -5.62 0.61
N TRP A 138 -13.54 -6.17 1.68
CA TRP A 138 -12.15 -6.63 1.76
C TRP A 138 -11.88 -7.95 1.01
N LEU A 139 -12.93 -8.63 0.54
CA LEU A 139 -12.86 -9.80 -0.34
C LEU A 139 -12.97 -9.43 -1.82
N ARG A 140 -13.39 -8.20 -2.14
CA ARG A 140 -13.57 -7.75 -3.51
C ARG A 140 -12.23 -7.67 -4.23
N ILE A 141 -12.18 -8.19 -5.46
CA ILE A 141 -11.09 -7.93 -6.40
C ILE A 141 -11.46 -6.68 -7.20
N ASP A 142 -10.54 -5.72 -7.24
CA ASP A 142 -10.78 -4.41 -7.86
C ASP A 142 -10.72 -4.50 -9.39
N GLU A 143 -9.76 -5.27 -9.92
CA GLU A 143 -9.51 -5.41 -11.35
C GLU A 143 -9.89 -6.83 -11.85
N PRO A 144 -10.94 -6.97 -12.70
CA PRO A 144 -11.38 -8.29 -13.18
C PRO A 144 -10.31 -9.05 -13.97
N GLU A 145 -9.42 -8.34 -14.66
CA GLU A 145 -8.28 -8.91 -15.38
C GLU A 145 -7.24 -9.53 -14.44
N ASP A 146 -6.97 -8.88 -13.31
CA ASP A 146 -6.10 -9.39 -12.26
C ASP A 146 -6.69 -10.68 -11.68
N ALA A 147 -8.00 -10.72 -11.43
CA ALA A 147 -8.71 -11.91 -10.94
C ALA A 147 -8.49 -13.13 -11.86
N ALA A 148 -8.64 -12.94 -13.17
CA ALA A 148 -8.51 -14.03 -14.14
C ALA A 148 -7.08 -14.57 -14.21
N VAL A 149 -6.08 -13.69 -14.16
CA VAL A 149 -4.66 -14.09 -14.15
C VAL A 149 -4.30 -14.78 -12.83
N ALA A 150 -4.68 -14.18 -11.70
CA ALA A 150 -4.42 -14.75 -10.37
C ALA A 150 -5.07 -16.12 -10.22
N GLN A 151 -6.31 -16.32 -10.72
CA GLN A 151 -6.98 -17.62 -10.66
C GLN A 151 -6.25 -18.72 -11.46
N LYS A 152 -5.75 -18.40 -12.67
CA LYS A 152 -4.92 -19.34 -13.45
C LYS A 152 -3.61 -19.65 -12.74
N TRP A 153 -2.99 -18.63 -12.15
CA TRP A 153 -1.75 -18.81 -11.42
C TRP A 153 -1.95 -19.70 -10.18
N ILE A 154 -3.00 -19.46 -9.40
CA ILE A 154 -3.43 -20.30 -8.26
C ILE A 154 -3.55 -21.77 -8.66
N GLN A 155 -4.23 -22.04 -9.79
CA GLN A 155 -4.41 -23.41 -10.28
C GLN A 155 -3.07 -24.04 -10.67
N SER A 156 -2.24 -23.34 -11.45
CA SER A 156 -0.95 -23.87 -11.92
C SER A 156 0.09 -24.09 -10.82
N ARG A 157 -0.01 -23.39 -9.69
CA ARG A 157 0.91 -23.48 -8.55
C ARG A 157 0.37 -24.25 -7.36
N GLY A 158 -0.87 -24.77 -7.42
CA GLY A 158 -1.48 -25.47 -6.29
C GLY A 158 -1.73 -24.56 -5.09
N LEU A 159 -2.01 -23.28 -5.30
CA LEU A 159 -2.24 -22.29 -4.25
C LEU A 159 -3.71 -22.15 -3.86
N ARG A 160 -4.42 -23.28 -3.86
CA ARG A 160 -5.73 -23.37 -3.20
C ARG A 160 -5.50 -23.63 -1.73
N ARG A 161 -6.29 -22.97 -0.90
CA ARG A 161 -6.33 -23.23 0.53
C ARG A 161 -6.74 -24.69 0.77
N ILE A 162 -6.05 -25.35 1.69
CA ILE A 162 -6.36 -26.73 2.10
C ILE A 162 -7.43 -26.68 3.20
N ASP A 163 -8.29 -27.69 3.28
CA ASP A 163 -9.32 -27.78 4.31
C ASP A 163 -8.71 -27.72 5.71
N GLY A 164 -9.25 -26.82 6.55
CA GLY A 164 -8.75 -26.59 7.90
C GLY A 164 -7.44 -25.79 8.00
N GLU A 165 -6.82 -25.39 6.88
CA GLU A 165 -5.62 -24.53 6.88
C GLU A 165 -5.98 -23.16 7.45
N ARG A 166 -5.24 -22.67 8.46
CA ARG A 166 -5.43 -21.33 9.03
C ARG A 166 -5.04 -20.24 8.03
N ASP A 167 -5.67 -19.07 8.14
CA ASP A 167 -5.42 -17.92 7.24
C ASP A 167 -3.93 -17.55 7.20
N VAL A 168 -3.27 -17.48 8.36
CA VAL A 168 -1.85 -17.13 8.49
C VAL A 168 -0.91 -18.17 7.86
N VAL A 169 -1.26 -19.45 7.95
CA VAL A 169 -0.48 -20.54 7.35
C VAL A 169 -0.59 -20.47 5.84
N PHE A 170 -1.80 -20.27 5.33
CA PHE A 170 -2.03 -20.09 3.90
C PHE A 170 -1.31 -18.84 3.36
N ALA A 171 -1.41 -17.71 4.06
CA ALA A 171 -0.72 -16.48 3.66
C ALA A 171 0.80 -16.64 3.60
N LYS A 172 1.40 -17.32 4.60
CA LYS A 172 2.82 -17.66 4.58
C LYS A 172 3.19 -18.45 3.32
N ARG A 173 2.41 -19.48 2.98
CA ARG A 173 2.64 -20.33 1.80
C ARG A 173 2.53 -19.55 0.49
N VAL A 174 1.58 -18.63 0.38
CA VAL A 174 1.43 -17.72 -0.77
C VAL A 174 2.66 -16.83 -0.91
N LEU A 175 3.09 -16.20 0.19
CA LEU A 175 4.25 -15.32 0.20
C LEU A 175 5.49 -16.10 -0.23
N GLU A 176 5.77 -17.26 0.36
CA GLU A 176 6.91 -18.10 -0.03
C GLU A 176 6.92 -18.47 -1.51
N HIS A 177 5.75 -18.70 -2.12
CA HIS A 177 5.65 -18.96 -3.55
C HIS A 177 6.00 -17.73 -4.39
N ILE A 178 5.50 -16.55 -4.00
CA ILE A 178 5.84 -15.30 -4.68
C ILE A 178 7.35 -15.02 -4.54
N GLN A 179 7.91 -15.17 -3.34
CA GLN A 179 9.32 -14.87 -3.10
C GLN A 179 10.28 -15.80 -3.83
N LYS A 180 9.93 -17.08 -3.99
CA LYS A 180 10.73 -18.04 -4.76
C LYS A 180 10.55 -17.89 -6.27
N GLY A 181 9.40 -17.39 -6.71
CA GLY A 181 8.99 -17.37 -8.11
C GLY A 181 9.23 -16.04 -8.85
N PHE A 182 9.37 -14.93 -8.11
CA PHE A 182 9.41 -13.59 -8.68
C PHE A 182 10.63 -12.79 -8.23
N ARG A 183 11.00 -11.80 -9.04
CA ARG A 183 12.06 -10.83 -8.72
C ARG A 183 11.47 -9.43 -8.54
N TYR A 184 12.02 -8.67 -7.61
CA TYR A 184 11.75 -7.24 -7.54
C TYR A 184 12.43 -6.53 -8.71
N LYS A 185 11.66 -5.81 -9.51
CA LYS A 185 12.17 -4.95 -10.58
C LYS A 185 11.16 -3.85 -10.90
N PHE A 186 11.57 -2.61 -10.68
CA PHE A 186 10.81 -1.44 -11.14
C PHE A 186 11.16 -1.15 -12.61
N ILE A 187 10.13 -1.01 -13.45
CA ILE A 187 10.27 -0.54 -14.83
C ILE A 187 9.41 0.70 -14.99
N GLU A 188 10.07 1.82 -15.32
CA GLU A 188 9.43 3.12 -15.50
C GLU A 188 8.50 3.13 -16.72
N ASN A 189 8.98 2.63 -17.87
CA ASN A 189 8.26 2.66 -19.15
C ASN A 189 7.99 1.25 -19.68
N GLY A 190 7.10 0.50 -19.03
CA GLY A 190 6.74 -0.85 -19.42
C GLY A 190 5.33 -1.25 -19.01
N GLU A 191 4.88 -2.43 -19.42
CA GLU A 191 3.63 -3.00 -18.95
C GLU A 191 3.67 -3.23 -17.44
N ARG A 192 2.60 -2.82 -16.74
CA ARG A 192 2.48 -2.86 -15.27
C ARG A 192 1.26 -3.71 -14.86
N GLY A 193 1.08 -3.88 -13.55
CA GLY A 193 -0.03 -4.65 -12.98
C GLY A 193 0.24 -6.14 -12.83
N VAL A 194 -0.70 -6.85 -12.19
CA VAL A 194 -0.59 -8.29 -11.91
C VAL A 194 -0.40 -9.14 -13.18
N PRO A 195 -1.10 -8.88 -14.31
CA PRO A 195 -0.91 -9.62 -15.55
C PRO A 195 0.52 -9.56 -16.09
N ALA A 196 1.12 -8.37 -16.10
CA ALA A 196 2.50 -8.18 -16.53
C ALA A 196 3.47 -8.87 -15.55
N CYS A 197 3.21 -8.76 -14.25
CA CYS A 197 4.03 -9.37 -13.22
C CYS A 197 4.10 -10.89 -13.37
N VAL A 198 2.94 -11.56 -13.46
CA VAL A 198 2.83 -13.02 -13.64
C VAL A 198 3.47 -13.50 -14.94
N ARG A 199 3.29 -12.76 -16.05
CA ARG A 199 3.87 -13.10 -17.35
C ARG A 199 5.40 -12.99 -17.33
N ASN A 200 5.94 -11.95 -16.70
CA ASN A 200 7.36 -11.61 -16.76
C ASN A 200 8.19 -12.27 -15.64
N GLY A 201 7.55 -12.71 -14.55
CA GLY A 201 8.22 -13.25 -13.36
C GLY A 201 8.95 -12.18 -12.54
N PHE A 202 8.57 -10.91 -12.69
CA PHE A 202 9.08 -9.80 -11.88
C PHE A 202 8.04 -8.68 -11.75
N GLY A 203 8.14 -7.86 -10.71
CA GLY A 203 7.29 -6.69 -10.49
C GLY A 203 7.88 -5.74 -9.44
N ALA A 204 7.27 -4.58 -9.23
CA ALA A 204 7.64 -3.69 -8.13
C ALA A 204 6.74 -3.95 -6.91
N CYS A 205 6.84 -3.08 -5.89
CA CYS A 205 6.09 -3.24 -4.64
C CYS A 205 4.58 -3.31 -4.84
N GLY A 206 4.04 -2.53 -5.79
CA GLY A 206 2.63 -2.55 -6.13
C GLY A 206 2.18 -3.88 -6.71
N GLU A 207 2.86 -4.40 -7.74
CA GLU A 207 2.42 -5.61 -8.43
C GLU A 207 2.56 -6.88 -7.58
N LEU A 208 3.65 -7.01 -6.82
CA LEU A 208 3.91 -8.21 -6.02
C LEU A 208 2.93 -8.30 -4.84
N ASN A 209 2.66 -7.17 -4.17
CA ASN A 209 1.67 -7.13 -3.10
C ASN A 209 0.23 -7.26 -3.63
N ALA A 210 -0.08 -6.69 -4.81
CA ALA A 210 -1.38 -6.88 -5.45
C ALA A 210 -1.64 -8.35 -5.76
N LEU A 211 -0.67 -9.06 -6.35
CA LEU A 211 -0.78 -10.50 -6.61
C LEU A 211 -1.05 -11.29 -5.31
N ALA A 212 -0.33 -11.00 -4.23
CA ALA A 212 -0.56 -11.64 -2.94
C ALA A 212 -1.98 -11.39 -2.40
N VAL A 213 -2.44 -10.13 -2.44
CA VAL A 213 -3.79 -9.73 -2.01
C VAL A 213 -4.87 -10.44 -2.83
N ASP A 214 -4.72 -10.53 -4.15
CA ASP A 214 -5.69 -11.20 -5.03
C ASP A 214 -5.77 -12.69 -4.74
N ILE A 215 -4.63 -13.35 -4.50
CA ILE A 215 -4.62 -14.78 -4.15
C ILE A 215 -5.34 -15.02 -2.83
N LEU A 216 -5.11 -14.17 -1.83
CA LEU A 216 -5.77 -14.27 -0.53
C LEU A 216 -7.29 -14.07 -0.68
N ARG A 217 -7.71 -13.03 -1.40
CA ARG A 217 -9.13 -12.74 -1.68
C ARG A 217 -9.82 -13.88 -2.43
N LEU A 218 -9.18 -14.43 -3.46
CA LEU A 218 -9.66 -15.59 -4.22
C LEU A 218 -9.76 -16.89 -3.40
N ASN A 219 -9.15 -16.92 -2.22
CA ASN A 219 -9.25 -18.02 -1.25
C ASN A 219 -10.07 -17.63 0.00
N GLY A 220 -10.89 -16.58 -0.08
CA GLY A 220 -11.85 -16.20 0.96
C GLY A 220 -11.22 -15.48 2.16
N ILE A 221 -9.97 -15.03 2.04
CA ILE A 221 -9.26 -14.29 3.09
C ILE A 221 -9.32 -12.80 2.75
N PRO A 222 -9.93 -11.97 3.62
CA PRO A 222 -9.96 -10.53 3.43
C PRO A 222 -8.54 -9.96 3.41
N ALA A 223 -8.23 -9.14 2.41
CA ALA A 223 -6.90 -8.55 2.27
C ALA A 223 -6.99 -7.15 1.67
N ARG A 224 -5.96 -6.32 1.87
CA ARG A 224 -5.90 -4.95 1.35
C ARG A 224 -4.48 -4.53 1.03
N LEU A 225 -4.35 -3.66 0.03
CA LEU A 225 -3.14 -2.89 -0.19
C LEU A 225 -3.17 -1.64 0.69
N ARG A 226 -1.97 -1.24 1.11
CA ARG A 226 -1.69 0.02 1.80
C ARG A 226 -0.78 0.85 0.90
N GLN A 227 -1.39 1.80 0.21
CA GLN A 227 -0.66 2.69 -0.70
C GLN A 227 -0.15 3.89 0.07
N GLY A 228 1.12 4.24 -0.14
CA GLY A 228 1.75 5.16 0.77
C GLY A 228 3.19 5.49 0.44
N ARG A 229 3.91 5.94 1.48
CA ARG A 229 5.32 6.28 1.39
C ARG A 229 6.06 5.73 2.61
N ASN A 230 7.32 5.35 2.40
CA ASN A 230 8.20 4.98 3.49
C ASN A 230 8.58 6.24 4.28
N ALA A 231 8.42 6.16 5.59
CA ALA A 231 8.86 7.15 6.56
C ALA A 231 10.40 7.12 6.77
N GLY A 232 11.17 6.34 6.01
CA GLY A 232 12.65 6.46 6.00
C GLY A 232 13.37 6.24 7.34
N THR A 233 12.71 5.69 8.37
CA THR A 233 13.35 5.43 9.67
C THR A 233 14.23 4.18 9.67
N ASN A 234 14.20 3.39 8.58
CA ASN A 234 14.95 2.16 8.44
C ASN A 234 16.18 2.35 7.53
N VAL A 235 17.33 2.63 8.14
CA VAL A 235 18.64 2.78 7.49
C VAL A 235 19.08 1.55 6.67
N ALA A 236 18.46 0.39 6.89
CA ALA A 236 18.76 -0.84 6.15
C ALA A 236 18.45 -0.73 4.64
N TRP A 237 17.64 0.25 4.22
CA TRP A 237 17.28 0.43 2.81
C TRP A 237 18.20 1.42 2.08
N GLY A 238 19.13 2.04 2.82
CA GLY A 238 19.96 3.14 2.33
C GLY A 238 19.22 4.50 2.36
N PRO A 239 19.98 5.61 2.38
CA PRO A 239 19.45 6.96 2.49
C PRO A 239 18.46 7.33 1.37
N GLU A 240 18.54 6.66 0.22
CA GLU A 240 17.72 6.89 -0.98
C GLU A 240 16.26 6.41 -0.87
N THR A 241 15.92 5.66 0.19
CA THR A 241 14.54 5.16 0.43
C THR A 241 13.74 6.00 1.40
N THR A 242 14.36 7.02 1.99
CA THR A 242 13.63 8.01 2.77
C THR A 242 12.61 8.67 1.84
N ASN A 243 11.33 8.59 2.20
CA ASN A 243 10.26 9.16 1.40
C ASN A 243 10.07 8.50 0.00
N SER A 244 10.43 7.23 -0.17
CA SER A 244 10.05 6.52 -1.41
C SER A 244 8.58 6.13 -1.39
N TYR A 245 7.92 6.18 -2.56
CA TYR A 245 6.61 5.55 -2.74
C TYR A 245 6.73 4.05 -2.44
N HIS A 246 5.78 3.53 -1.68
CA HIS A 246 5.75 2.12 -1.34
C HIS A 246 4.32 1.62 -1.25
N VAL A 247 4.11 0.38 -1.67
CA VAL A 247 2.84 -0.32 -1.48
C VAL A 247 3.11 -1.49 -0.56
N ALA A 248 2.54 -1.42 0.64
CA ALA A 248 2.50 -2.55 1.57
C ALA A 248 1.18 -3.31 1.41
N ALA A 249 1.04 -4.46 2.06
CA ALA A 249 -0.21 -5.20 2.11
C ALA A 249 -0.50 -5.77 3.50
N GLU A 250 -1.75 -6.13 3.71
CA GLU A 250 -2.22 -6.78 4.93
C GLU A 250 -3.35 -7.76 4.60
N PHE A 251 -3.54 -8.74 5.47
CA PHE A 251 -4.70 -9.61 5.44
C PHE A 251 -5.33 -9.77 6.81
N TRP A 252 -6.62 -10.08 6.83
CA TRP A 252 -7.34 -10.37 8.06
C TRP A 252 -7.16 -11.85 8.42
N GLY A 253 -6.44 -12.11 9.50
CA GLY A 253 -6.42 -13.43 10.12
C GLY A 253 -7.58 -13.58 11.10
N GLU A 254 -8.42 -14.59 10.91
CA GLU A 254 -9.53 -14.88 11.82
C GLU A 254 -9.03 -15.06 13.26
N GLY A 255 -9.61 -14.29 14.20
CA GLY A 255 -9.19 -14.24 15.61
C GLY A 255 -7.87 -13.49 15.88
N ILE A 256 -7.22 -12.92 14.86
CA ILE A 256 -5.91 -12.25 14.99
C ILE A 256 -5.98 -10.77 14.60
N GLY A 257 -6.76 -10.43 13.58
CA GLY A 257 -6.92 -9.08 13.05
C GLY A 257 -6.11 -8.83 11.78
N TRP A 258 -5.80 -7.56 11.48
CA TRP A 258 -4.98 -7.19 10.31
C TRP A 258 -3.50 -7.54 10.53
N ILE A 259 -3.02 -8.53 9.79
CA ILE A 259 -1.64 -9.01 9.80
C ILE A 259 -0.88 -8.40 8.61
N PRO A 260 0.21 -7.65 8.84
CA PRO A 260 1.00 -7.06 7.77
C PRO A 260 1.77 -8.13 6.99
N ILE A 261 1.89 -7.92 5.67
CA ILE A 261 2.66 -8.77 4.76
C ILE A 261 3.48 -7.91 3.81
N GLU A 262 4.59 -8.46 3.32
CA GLU A 262 5.45 -7.80 2.34
C GLU A 262 5.89 -8.81 1.27
N ALA A 263 5.05 -8.95 0.24
CA ALA A 263 5.31 -9.84 -0.89
C ALA A 263 6.39 -9.30 -1.82
N SER A 264 6.79 -8.03 -1.70
CA SER A 264 7.83 -7.42 -2.53
C SER A 264 9.23 -7.47 -1.94
N ALA A 265 9.40 -8.13 -0.79
CA ALA A 265 10.70 -8.44 -0.19
C ALA A 265 11.52 -9.49 -1.01
N THR A 266 11.34 -9.54 -2.33
CA THR A 266 11.78 -10.63 -3.21
C THR A 266 12.98 -10.26 -4.06
N GLY A 267 14.11 -10.91 -3.81
CA GLY A 267 15.05 -11.29 -4.86
C GLY A 267 16.22 -10.33 -5.15
N PRO A 268 17.09 -10.73 -6.09
CA PRO A 268 18.54 -10.94 -5.93
C PRO A 268 19.35 -9.72 -5.48
N ASP A 269 18.88 -8.49 -5.68
CA ASP A 269 19.57 -7.29 -5.20
C ASP A 269 19.56 -7.20 -3.67
N SER A 270 18.59 -7.82 -2.98
CA SER A 270 18.63 -7.97 -1.52
C SER A 270 19.78 -8.88 -1.07
N ASN A 271 20.13 -9.89 -1.87
CA ASN A 271 21.26 -10.79 -1.62
C ASN A 271 22.60 -10.19 -2.08
N GLU A 272 22.61 -9.43 -3.18
CA GLU A 272 23.82 -8.77 -3.71
C GLU A 272 24.26 -7.58 -2.85
N ARG A 273 23.31 -6.88 -2.20
CA ARG A 273 23.61 -5.77 -1.29
C ARG A 273 23.72 -6.18 0.17
N GLY A 274 23.61 -7.48 0.48
CA GLY A 274 23.62 -7.98 1.86
C GLY A 274 22.51 -7.39 2.73
N LEU A 275 21.40 -6.97 2.13
CA LEU A 275 20.28 -6.41 2.84
C LEU A 275 19.51 -7.55 3.49
N GLU A 276 19.49 -7.54 4.82
CA GLU A 276 18.72 -8.47 5.64
C GLU A 276 17.30 -8.57 5.05
N LEU A 277 16.90 -9.79 4.66
CA LEU A 277 15.56 -10.02 4.15
C LEU A 277 14.57 -9.45 5.16
N LYS A 278 13.61 -8.66 4.71
CA LYS A 278 12.57 -8.13 5.60
C LYS A 278 11.71 -9.27 6.11
N PRO A 279 11.16 -9.17 7.32
CA PRO A 279 10.04 -10.00 7.68
C PRO A 279 8.86 -9.71 6.77
N PHE A 280 8.48 -10.72 6.00
CA PHE A 280 7.46 -10.62 4.98
C PHE A 280 6.06 -11.00 5.49
N LEU A 281 5.94 -11.39 6.76
CA LEU A 281 4.70 -11.76 7.42
C LEU A 281 4.74 -11.31 8.89
N GLY A 282 3.66 -10.67 9.35
CA GLY A 282 3.41 -10.42 10.76
C GLY A 282 4.23 -9.30 11.38
N VAL A 283 5.08 -8.58 10.64
CA VAL A 283 5.88 -7.48 11.18
C VAL A 283 5.70 -6.22 10.35
N ALA A 284 5.39 -5.11 11.01
CA ALA A 284 5.46 -3.76 10.46
C ALA A 284 6.16 -2.85 11.48
N ASN A 285 7.20 -2.12 11.09
CA ASN A 285 8.03 -1.36 12.04
C ASN A 285 7.48 0.03 12.38
N GLY A 286 6.31 0.39 11.86
CA GLY A 286 5.78 1.75 11.96
C GLY A 286 6.59 2.74 11.12
N ASP A 287 7.09 2.30 9.97
CA ASP A 287 7.93 3.04 9.02
C ASP A 287 7.23 3.25 7.67
N HIS A 288 5.94 2.96 7.58
CA HIS A 288 5.13 3.17 6.39
C HIS A 288 3.93 4.08 6.71
N VAL A 289 3.83 5.18 5.97
CA VAL A 289 2.66 6.05 5.97
C VAL A 289 1.72 5.55 4.90
N SER A 290 0.55 5.04 5.30
CA SER A 290 -0.53 4.78 4.37
C SER A 290 -1.36 6.03 4.14
N LYS A 291 -1.74 6.19 2.87
CA LYS A 291 -2.51 7.31 2.35
C LYS A 291 -3.91 6.86 1.93
N HIS A 292 -4.04 5.66 1.38
CA HIS A 292 -5.33 5.04 1.07
C HIS A 292 -5.19 3.52 0.93
N TYR A 293 -6.33 2.84 0.80
CA TYR A 293 -6.39 1.40 0.55
C TYR A 293 -6.67 1.09 -0.92
N ASN A 294 -6.04 0.01 -1.41
CA ASN A 294 -6.27 -0.53 -2.76
C ASN A 294 -6.10 0.51 -3.89
N PHE A 295 -6.39 0.09 -5.12
CA PHE A 295 -6.45 1.02 -6.24
C PHE A 295 -7.79 1.78 -6.20
N VAL A 296 -7.73 3.08 -6.46
CA VAL A 296 -8.89 3.96 -6.38
C VAL A 296 -9.53 4.07 -7.76
N HIS A 297 -10.82 3.76 -7.82
CA HIS A 297 -11.66 3.94 -9.00
C HIS A 297 -12.74 4.96 -8.65
N LEU A 298 -12.70 6.14 -9.27
CA LEU A 298 -13.59 7.25 -8.92
C LEU A 298 -14.87 7.28 -9.76
N ASP A 299 -14.86 6.66 -10.95
CA ASP A 299 -16.06 6.32 -11.71
C ASP A 299 -15.82 5.15 -12.66
N SER A 300 -16.88 4.66 -13.32
CA SER A 300 -16.86 3.52 -14.23
C SER A 300 -16.26 3.79 -15.62
N GLN A 301 -15.90 5.04 -15.92
CA GLN A 301 -15.37 5.46 -17.23
C GLN A 301 -13.90 5.86 -17.17
N THR A 302 -13.40 6.17 -15.98
CA THR A 302 -12.01 6.48 -15.70
C THR A 302 -11.25 5.19 -15.38
N ARG A 303 -10.32 4.85 -16.29
CA ARG A 303 -9.36 3.77 -16.07
C ARG A 303 -8.66 3.99 -14.73
N SER A 304 -8.38 2.91 -14.01
CA SER A 304 -7.70 2.88 -12.71
C SER A 304 -6.65 3.97 -12.59
N PHE A 305 -6.81 4.84 -11.59
CA PHE A 305 -5.79 5.83 -11.28
C PHE A 305 -4.79 5.20 -10.31
N GLN A 306 -3.61 4.83 -10.83
CA GLN A 306 -2.40 4.77 -10.00
C GLN A 306 -1.92 6.21 -9.78
N SER A 307 -2.60 6.99 -8.94
CA SER A 307 -2.06 8.29 -8.56
C SER A 307 -0.92 8.04 -7.56
N GLN A 308 0.32 8.01 -8.06
CA GLN A 308 1.53 7.88 -7.23
C GLN A 308 1.67 9.05 -6.23
N ASP A 309 0.93 10.13 -6.44
CA ASP A 309 0.75 11.27 -5.55
C ASP A 309 -0.74 11.63 -5.46
N TRP A 310 -1.15 12.30 -4.37
CA TRP A 310 -2.52 12.58 -3.89
C TRP A 310 -3.44 13.37 -4.83
N VAL A 311 -3.21 13.36 -6.13
CA VAL A 311 -3.81 14.30 -7.05
C VAL A 311 -4.39 13.51 -8.21
N PHE A 312 -5.71 13.43 -8.24
CA PHE A 312 -6.47 12.92 -9.40
C PHE A 312 -7.42 13.99 -9.91
N GLY A 313 -7.67 13.97 -11.23
CA GLY A 313 -8.46 14.98 -11.93
C GLY A 313 -9.75 14.42 -12.51
N ARG A 314 -10.88 15.13 -12.34
CA ARG A 314 -12.08 14.98 -13.18
C ARG A 314 -12.22 16.20 -14.10
N TRP A 315 -12.52 15.98 -15.38
CA TRP A 315 -12.76 17.04 -16.36
C TRP A 315 -13.87 16.69 -17.36
N GLU A 316 -14.45 17.72 -17.97
CA GLU A 316 -15.39 17.61 -19.09
C GLU A 316 -14.93 18.57 -20.21
N GLY A 317 -14.34 18.05 -21.30
CA GLY A 317 -13.87 18.84 -22.46
C GLY A 317 -12.56 18.33 -23.12
N THR A 318 -11.90 19.18 -23.93
CA THR A 318 -10.64 18.86 -24.65
C THR A 318 -9.39 19.19 -23.82
N TRP A 319 -8.38 18.31 -23.84
CA TRP A 319 -7.23 18.33 -22.92
C TRP A 319 -5.86 18.26 -23.65
N ASP A 320 -4.96 19.22 -23.36
CA ASP A 320 -3.60 19.34 -23.95
C ASP A 320 -2.47 18.85 -23.02
N GLY A 321 -2.80 18.16 -21.92
CA GLY A 321 -1.80 17.69 -20.93
C GLY A 321 -1.81 18.45 -19.60
N TRP A 322 -1.22 17.85 -18.58
CA TRP A 322 -0.95 18.50 -17.28
C TRP A 322 0.54 18.78 -17.11
N LYS A 323 0.86 19.83 -16.34
CA LYS A 323 2.13 19.90 -15.62
C LYS A 323 1.82 19.91 -14.12
N VAL A 324 2.22 18.84 -13.44
CA VAL A 324 2.20 18.77 -11.97
C VAL A 324 3.63 18.96 -11.50
N THR A 325 3.83 19.95 -10.64
CA THR A 325 5.11 20.16 -9.95
C THR A 325 4.83 20.09 -8.46
N GLY A 326 5.44 19.13 -7.78
CA GLY A 326 5.28 18.92 -6.34
C GLY A 326 6.57 19.15 -5.58
N GLN A 327 6.46 19.73 -4.38
CA GLN A 327 7.48 19.64 -3.34
C GLN A 327 6.93 18.77 -2.22
N TYR A 328 7.76 17.83 -1.75
CA TYR A 328 7.41 16.93 -0.69
C TYR A 328 8.45 17.04 0.42
N GLY A 329 7.99 17.25 1.66
CA GLY A 329 8.81 17.17 2.86
C GLY A 329 8.18 16.23 3.89
N VAL A 330 8.99 15.38 4.52
CA VAL A 330 8.61 14.74 5.78
C VAL A 330 9.65 15.12 6.83
N SER A 331 9.18 15.50 8.00
CA SER A 331 10.00 15.59 9.20
C SER A 331 9.66 14.46 10.16
N PHE A 332 10.70 13.92 10.78
CA PHE A 332 10.63 12.77 11.66
C PHE A 332 10.99 13.17 13.07
N THR A 333 10.17 12.74 14.03
CA THR A 333 10.56 12.73 15.43
C THR A 333 10.41 11.29 15.93
N PRO A 334 11.52 10.53 16.05
CA PRO A 334 11.48 9.22 16.69
C PRO A 334 10.87 9.38 18.08
N LEU A 335 9.86 8.56 18.39
CA LEU A 335 9.35 8.49 19.75
C LEU A 335 10.38 7.66 20.53
N VAL A 336 11.32 8.33 21.19
CA VAL A 336 12.24 7.66 22.11
C VAL A 336 11.37 7.10 23.24
N ASN A 337 11.15 5.80 23.24
CA ASN A 337 10.48 5.10 24.34
C ASN A 337 11.23 5.44 25.63
N ARG A 338 10.60 6.21 26.52
CA ARG A 338 10.99 6.32 27.92
C ARG A 338 10.34 5.22 28.73
#